data_AF-A0A645AS00-F1
#
_entry.id   AF-A0A645AS00-F1
#
_cell.length_a   1.000
_cell.length_b   1.000
_cell.length_c   1.000
_cell.angle_alpha   90.00
_cell.angle_beta   90.00
_cell.angle_gamma   90.00
#
_symmetry.space_group_name_H-M   'P 1'
#
loop_
_entity.id
_entity.type
_entity.pdbx_description
1 polymer ?
#
loop_
_entity_poly.entity_id
_entity_poly.type
_entity_poly.pdbx_seq_one_letter_code
_entity_poly.pdbx_strand_id
1 'polypeptide(L)'
;MLSEFGGYSLHLAGHSFSEKEFGYKRCKTADALMRDVEALYDREVIPARMQGLSASVYTQLSDVEQETNGLVTYDRAVVKFDAERMRAINERLIAGKPAVAAKPDVDDEEDE
;
A
#
# COMPACT_ATOMS: atom_id res chain seq x y z
N MET A 1 -4.02 -4.11 -16.82
CA MET A 1 -4.36 -3.00 -15.91
C MET A 1 -4.64 -3.61 -14.55
N LEU A 2 -4.07 -3.06 -13.48
CA LEU A 2 -4.33 -3.49 -12.11
C LEU A 2 -5.26 -2.45 -11.49
N SER A 3 -6.55 -2.78 -11.43
CA SER A 3 -7.62 -1.82 -11.13
C SER A 3 -7.67 -1.41 -9.67
N GLU A 4 -7.34 -2.31 -8.75
CA GLU A 4 -7.18 -2.04 -7.33
C GLU A 4 -6.12 -3.00 -6.78
N PHE A 5 -5.20 -2.47 -5.98
CA PHE A 5 -4.20 -3.24 -5.24
C PHE A 5 -3.74 -2.44 -4.04
N GLY A 6 -2.99 -3.09 -3.15
CA GLY A 6 -2.64 -2.53 -1.86
C GLY A 6 -3.70 -2.93 -0.82
N GLY A 7 -4.19 -1.98 -0.04
CA GLY A 7 -5.13 -2.28 1.04
C GLY A 7 -4.47 -2.56 2.40
N TYR A 8 -3.22 -2.12 2.58
CA TYR A 8 -2.54 -2.16 3.87
C TYR A 8 -3.15 -1.13 4.82
N SER A 9 -3.54 -1.61 5.98
CA SER A 9 -4.38 -0.90 6.94
C SER A 9 -3.54 -0.29 8.04
N LEU A 10 -3.80 0.97 8.40
CA LEU A 10 -3.19 1.65 9.54
C LEU A 10 -4.28 2.43 10.28
N HIS A 11 -4.79 1.85 11.36
CA HIS A 11 -5.70 2.54 12.26
C HIS A 11 -4.97 3.64 13.06
N LEU A 12 -5.55 4.83 13.06
CA LEU A 12 -5.10 5.95 13.89
C LEU A 12 -6.23 6.35 14.85
N ALA A 13 -5.98 6.18 16.13
CA ALA A 13 -6.92 6.55 17.19
C ALA A 13 -7.23 8.06 17.13
N GLY A 14 -8.50 8.42 17.33
CA GLY A 14 -8.98 9.81 17.23
C GLY A 14 -9.26 10.28 15.80
N HIS A 15 -8.84 9.53 14.78
CA HIS A 15 -9.05 9.85 13.36
C HIS A 15 -9.80 8.73 12.60
N SER A 16 -10.53 7.89 13.33
CA SER A 16 -11.22 6.71 12.82
C SER A 16 -12.70 6.74 13.21
N PHE A 17 -13.57 6.17 12.37
CA PHE A 17 -15.02 6.10 12.64
C PHE A 17 -15.35 5.18 13.84
N SER A 18 -14.61 4.09 14.00
CA SER A 18 -14.79 3.15 15.10
C SER A 18 -13.45 2.61 15.60
N GLU A 19 -13.43 2.08 16.83
CA GLU A 19 -12.27 1.36 17.38
C GLU A 19 -12.10 -0.05 16.78
N LYS A 20 -13.10 -0.54 16.03
CA LYS A 20 -13.00 -1.80 15.29
C LYS A 20 -12.37 -1.54 13.93
N GLU A 21 -11.31 -2.27 13.62
CA GLU A 21 -10.58 -2.20 12.37
C GLU A 21 -10.84 -3.44 11.51
N PHE A 22 -11.20 -3.23 10.24
CA PHE A 22 -11.24 -4.25 9.20
C PHE A 22 -10.14 -3.95 8.18
N GLY A 23 -9.30 -4.94 7.89
CA GLY A 23 -8.12 -4.73 7.07
C GLY A 23 -7.29 -6.00 6.93
N TYR A 24 -6.87 -6.31 5.71
CA TYR A 24 -6.14 -7.53 5.36
C TYR A 24 -4.76 -7.59 6.02
N LYS A 25 -3.93 -6.56 5.82
CA LYS A 25 -2.60 -6.44 6.43
C LYS A 25 -2.55 -5.24 7.36
N ARG A 26 -2.49 -5.48 8.67
CA ARG A 26 -2.50 -4.42 9.69
C ARG A 26 -1.09 -3.95 10.02
N CYS A 27 -0.83 -2.69 9.73
CA CYS A 27 0.40 -2.00 10.06
C CYS A 27 0.25 -1.27 11.39
N LYS A 28 1.25 -1.38 12.26
CA LYS A 28 1.22 -0.70 13.58
C LYS A 28 1.71 0.75 13.53
N THR A 29 2.45 1.12 12.48
CA THR A 29 3.06 2.45 12.33
C THR A 29 3.07 2.86 10.86
N ALA A 30 3.14 4.18 10.62
CA ALA A 30 3.32 4.74 9.27
C ALA A 30 4.60 4.21 8.60
N ASP A 31 5.69 4.03 9.35
CA ASP A 31 6.92 3.44 8.81
C ASP A 31 6.77 1.98 8.40
N ALA A 32 6.01 1.19 9.15
CA ALA A 32 5.71 -0.20 8.77
C ALA A 32 4.86 -0.23 7.50
N LEU A 33 3.81 0.60 7.45
CA LEU A 33 2.97 0.77 6.26
C LEU A 33 3.81 1.11 5.03
N MET A 34 4.67 2.13 5.13
CA MET A 34 5.48 2.56 4.00
C MET A 34 6.50 1.50 3.56
N ARG A 35 7.12 0.76 4.49
CA ARG A 35 8.03 -0.35 4.12
C ARG A 35 7.31 -1.46 3.36
N ASP A 36 6.10 -1.79 3.80
CA ASP A 36 5.29 -2.81 3.14
C ASP A 36 4.87 -2.35 1.73
N VAL A 37 4.44 -1.09 1.58
CA VAL A 37 4.09 -0.52 0.28
C VAL A 37 5.30 -0.49 -0.66
N GLU A 38 6.48 -0.08 -0.19
CA GLU A 38 7.70 -0.13 -1.00
C GLU A 38 8.01 -1.54 -1.49
N ALA A 39 7.92 -2.54 -0.60
CA ALA A 39 8.15 -3.93 -0.95
C ALA A 39 7.14 -4.44 -2.00
N LEU A 40 5.86 -4.10 -1.87
CA LEU A 40 4.82 -4.45 -2.84
C LEU A 40 5.15 -3.91 -4.24
N TYR A 41 5.54 -2.64 -4.34
CA TYR A 41 5.90 -2.06 -5.63
C TYR A 41 7.16 -2.69 -6.22
N ASP A 42 8.21 -2.87 -5.41
CA ASP A 42 9.48 -3.41 -5.90
C ASP A 42 9.37 -4.88 -6.31
N ARG A 43 8.54 -5.68 -5.63
CA ARG A 43 8.39 -7.12 -5.92
C ARG A 43 7.36 -7.44 -7.00
N GLU A 44 6.25 -6.71 -7.07
CA GLU A 44 5.12 -7.12 -7.89
C GLU A 44 4.81 -6.08 -8.98
N VAL A 45 4.61 -4.81 -8.60
CA VAL A 45 4.09 -3.79 -9.53
C VAL A 45 5.11 -3.40 -10.59
N ILE A 46 6.37 -3.16 -10.18
CA ILE A 46 7.43 -2.76 -11.11
C ILE A 46 7.78 -3.91 -12.08
N PRO A 47 7.95 -5.16 -11.63
CA PRO A 47 8.11 -6.30 -12.54
C PRO A 47 6.91 -6.47 -13.49
N ALA A 48 5.68 -6.32 -13.01
CA ALA A 48 4.49 -6.41 -13.86
C ALA A 48 4.46 -5.33 -14.97
N ARG A 49 4.97 -4.11 -14.69
CA ARG A 49 5.18 -3.08 -15.72
C ARG A 49 6.11 -3.56 -16.83
N MET A 50 7.19 -4.25 -16.48
CA MET A 50 8.12 -4.80 -17.48
C MET A 50 7.47 -5.89 -18.36
N GLN A 51 6.36 -6.48 -17.90
CA GLN A 51 5.55 -7.45 -18.62
C GLN A 51 4.34 -6.83 -19.35
N GLY A 52 4.21 -5.50 -19.37
CA GLY A 52 3.17 -4.80 -20.13
C GLY A 52 2.04 -4.18 -19.29
N LEU A 53 2.16 -4.13 -17.96
CA LEU A 53 1.21 -3.38 -17.14
C LEU A 53 1.24 -1.88 -17.49
N SER A 54 0.14 -1.38 -18.07
CA SER A 54 0.02 0.02 -18.51
C SER A 54 -0.39 1.00 -17.41
N ALA A 55 -1.09 0.52 -16.37
CA ALA A 55 -1.64 1.34 -15.30
C ALA A 55 -1.90 0.50 -14.04
N SER A 56 -1.76 1.15 -12.89
CA SER A 56 -1.99 0.61 -11.55
C SER A 56 -2.68 1.66 -10.67
N VAL A 57 -3.74 1.29 -9.97
CA VAL A 57 -4.45 2.18 -9.04
C VAL A 57 -4.35 1.64 -7.60
N TYR A 58 -3.72 2.39 -6.71
CA TYR A 58 -3.62 2.04 -5.29
C TYR A 58 -4.94 2.37 -4.58
N THR A 59 -5.51 1.37 -3.90
CA THR A 59 -6.72 1.56 -3.09
C THR A 59 -6.32 1.85 -1.63
N GLN A 60 -6.89 2.82 -0.92
CA GLN A 60 -7.96 3.76 -1.30
C GLN A 60 -7.59 5.20 -0.90
N LEU A 61 -8.34 6.21 -1.37
CA LEU A 61 -8.00 7.61 -1.09
C LEU A 61 -8.09 7.97 0.40
N SER A 62 -9.17 7.62 1.08
CA SER A 62 -9.42 7.95 2.49
C SER A 62 -9.99 6.74 3.21
N ASP A 63 -9.82 6.66 4.53
CA ASP A 63 -10.53 5.65 5.32
C ASP A 63 -12.04 5.82 5.20
N VAL A 64 -12.75 4.70 5.22
CA VAL A 64 -14.21 4.64 5.18
C VAL A 64 -14.68 3.63 6.22
N GLU A 65 -15.45 4.10 7.19
CA GLU A 65 -16.01 3.28 8.28
C GLU A 65 -14.95 2.42 8.99
N GLN A 66 -14.92 1.12 8.71
CA GLN A 66 -14.00 0.16 9.33
C GLN A 66 -12.77 -0.12 8.47
N GLU A 67 -12.73 0.35 7.22
CA GLU A 67 -11.61 0.19 6.30
C GLU A 67 -10.59 1.32 6.50
N THR A 68 -9.42 0.98 7.05
CA THR A 68 -8.38 1.92 7.48
C THR A 68 -7.14 1.94 6.58
N ASN A 69 -7.29 1.51 5.32
CA ASN A 69 -6.24 1.46 4.30
C ASN A 69 -6.25 2.70 3.37
N GLY A 70 -6.86 3.79 3.80
CA GLY A 70 -6.83 5.07 3.08
C GLY A 70 -5.46 5.74 3.11
N LEU A 71 -5.13 6.48 2.05
CA LEU A 71 -3.98 7.40 2.06
C LEU A 71 -4.13 8.48 3.14
N VAL A 72 -5.36 8.92 3.39
CA VAL A 72 -5.71 9.86 4.45
C VAL A 72 -6.70 9.25 5.45
N THR A 73 -6.73 9.79 6.65
CA THR A 73 -7.66 9.36 7.71
C THR A 73 -9.13 9.59 7.36
N TYR A 74 -10.02 9.03 8.16
CA TYR A 74 -11.49 9.13 7.98
C TYR A 74 -11.96 10.58 7.92
N ASP A 75 -11.41 11.43 8.78
CA ASP A 75 -11.67 12.88 8.84
C ASP A 75 -10.86 13.71 7.84
N ARG A 76 -9.98 13.06 7.05
CA ARG A 76 -9.05 13.68 6.08
C ARG A 76 -8.08 14.68 6.71
N ALA A 77 -7.88 14.63 8.04
CA ALA A 77 -6.98 15.52 8.75
C ALA A 77 -5.51 15.10 8.68
N VAL A 78 -5.24 13.80 8.50
CA VAL A 78 -3.89 13.23 8.52
C VAL A 78 -3.62 12.43 7.25
N VAL A 79 -2.49 12.72 6.61
CA VAL A 79 -1.93 11.88 5.53
C VAL A 79 -1.08 10.78 6.16
N LYS A 80 -1.42 9.52 5.90
CA LYS A 80 -0.75 8.35 6.51
C LYS A 80 0.54 7.95 5.81
N PHE A 81 0.67 8.37 4.54
CA PHE A 81 1.77 8.00 3.66
C PHE A 81 2.82 9.12 3.63
N ASP A 82 4.07 8.73 3.55
CA ASP A 82 5.17 9.65 3.29
C ASP A 82 5.18 10.01 1.79
N ALA A 83 4.94 11.28 1.49
CA ALA A 83 4.84 11.78 0.11
C ALA A 83 6.17 11.70 -0.66
N GLU A 84 7.32 11.85 0.02
CA GLU A 84 8.63 11.76 -0.62
C GLU A 84 8.95 10.31 -0.99
N ARG A 85 8.67 9.37 -0.08
CA ARG A 85 8.82 7.94 -0.36
C ARG A 85 7.87 7.46 -1.46
N MET A 86 6.61 7.92 -1.45
CA MET A 86 5.67 7.63 -2.55
C MET A 86 6.13 8.20 -3.89
N ARG A 87 6.71 9.41 -3.90
CA ARG A 87 7.33 9.97 -5.10
C ARG A 87 8.47 9.09 -5.61
N ALA A 88 9.37 8.67 -4.72
CA ALA A 88 10.49 7.81 -5.08
C ALA A 88 10.04 6.45 -5.65
N ILE A 89 8.95 5.86 -5.11
CA ILE A 89 8.34 4.64 -5.67
C ILE A 89 7.84 4.89 -7.09
N ASN A 90 7.10 5.98 -7.31
CA ASN A 90 6.54 6.31 -8.63
C ASN A 90 7.63 6.59 -9.67
N GLU A 91 8.73 7.23 -9.28
CA GLU A 91 9.90 7.43 -10.15
C GLU A 91 10.54 6.10 -10.56
N ARG A 92 10.70 5.16 -9.63
CA ARG A 92 11.16 3.80 -9.92
C ARG A 92 10.22 3.03 -10.83
N LEU A 93 8.91 3.16 -10.60
CA LEU A 93 7.88 2.57 -11.44
C LEU A 93 7.96 3.11 -12.87
N ILE A 94 8.03 4.42 -13.05
CA ILE A 94 8.19 5.04 -14.39
C ILE A 94 9.46 4.55 -15.07
N ALA A 95 10.57 4.44 -14.33
CA ALA A 95 11.85 3.94 -14.85
C ALA A 95 11.86 2.43 -15.12
N GLY A 96 10.93 1.65 -14.56
CA GLY A 96 10.93 0.19 -14.63
C GLY A 96 12.10 -0.46 -13.88
N LYS A 97 12.56 0.16 -12.79
CA LYS A 97 13.74 -0.30 -12.03
C LYS A 97 13.39 -0.46 -10.54
N PRO A 98 13.20 -1.69 -10.03
CA PRO A 98 12.90 -1.90 -8.62
C PRO A 98 14.15 -1.64 -7.76
N ALA A 99 13.96 -1.21 -6.51
CA ALA A 99 15.07 -1.00 -5.57
C ALA A 99 15.67 -2.33 -5.07
N VAL A 100 14.85 -3.38 -5.02
CA VAL A 100 15.24 -4.74 -4.64
C VAL A 100 14.79 -5.69 -5.74
N ALA A 101 15.63 -6.66 -6.12
CA ALA A 101 15.23 -7.68 -7.08
C ALA A 101 14.05 -8.50 -6.54
N ALA A 102 13.06 -8.78 -7.39
CA ALA A 102 11.96 -9.67 -7.04
C ALA A 102 12.53 -11.03 -6.57
N LYS A 103 12.14 -11.48 -5.38
CA LYS A 103 12.31 -12.88 -4.99
C LYS A 103 11.13 -13.67 -5.55
N PRO A 104 11.32 -14.95 -5.93
CA PRO A 104 10.22 -15.78 -6.38
C PRO A 104 9.17 -15.89 -5.28
N ASP A 105 7.91 -15.80 -5.67
CA ASP A 105 6.75 -15.96 -4.78
C ASP A 105 6.84 -17.31 -4.08
N VAL A 106 6.98 -17.27 -2.75
CA VAL A 106 6.63 -18.40 -1.90
C VAL A 106 5.24 -18.05 -1.40
N ASP A 107 4.24 -18.79 -1.86
CA ASP A 107 2.89 -18.74 -1.33
C ASP A 107 2.99 -19.02 0.18
N ASP A 108 2.87 -17.97 1.01
CA ASP A 108 2.64 -18.15 2.43
C ASP A 108 1.22 -18.71 2.55
N GLU A 109 1.15 -20.01 2.85
CA GLU A 109 -0.07 -20.75 3.14
C GLU A 109 -0.97 -19.97 4.10
N GLU A 110 -2.26 -19.95 3.78
CA GLU A 110 -3.33 -19.44 4.64
C GLU A 110 -3.30 -20.19 5.97
N ASP A 111 -2.81 -19.57 7.05
CA ASP A 111 -3.00 -20.08 8.40
C ASP A 111 -4.46 -19.80 8.84
N GLU A 112 -5.23 -20.89 8.94
CA GLU A 112 -6.57 -21.02 9.53
C GLU A 112 -6.65 -20.56 11.00
#